data_AF-G8DR89-F1
#
_entry.id   AF-G8DR89-F1
#
_cell.length_a   1.000
_cell.length_b   1.000
_cell.length_c   1.000
_cell.angle_alpha   90.00
_cell.angle_beta   90.00
_cell.angle_gamma   90.00
#
_symmetry.space_group_name_H-M   'P 1'
#
loop_
_entity.id
_entity.type
_entity.pdbx_description
1 polymer ?
#
loop_
_entity_poly.entity_id
_entity_poly.type
_entity_poly.pdbx_seq_one_letter_code
_entity_poly.pdbx_strand_id
1 'polypeptide(L)'
;MLGQNQTEIHQFDVCGRVYYRGVNYTEKEGELAVETVEATSHDEAEALFKSLQDEYARECNRTVERIDITFTIDLTIAESDNDEPYLVM
;
A
#
# COMPACT_ATOMS: atom_id res chain seq x y z
N MET A 1 -4.10 -8.77 34.60
CA MET A 1 -3.26 -7.92 33.73
C MET A 1 -3.97 -7.88 32.40
N LEU A 2 -4.50 -6.72 32.01
CA LEU A 2 -5.11 -6.53 30.69
C LEU A 2 -3.97 -6.66 29.68
N GLY A 3 -3.99 -7.73 28.89
CA GLY A 3 -3.01 -7.95 27.83
C GLY A 3 -3.01 -6.72 26.92
N GLN A 4 -1.88 -6.03 26.86
CA GLN A 4 -1.63 -5.09 25.79
C GLN A 4 -1.66 -5.92 24.51
N ASN A 5 -2.72 -5.77 23.70
CA ASN A 5 -2.66 -6.21 22.31
C ASN A 5 -1.44 -5.51 21.72
N GLN A 6 -0.36 -6.26 21.52
CA GLN A 6 0.74 -5.77 20.70
C GLN A 6 0.11 -5.54 19.33
N THR A 7 0.03 -4.28 18.92
CA THR A 7 -0.35 -3.96 17.55
C THR A 7 0.82 -4.41 16.69
N GLU A 8 0.70 -5.57 16.06
CA GLU A 8 1.72 -6.10 15.17
C GLU A 8 1.85 -5.16 13.96
N ILE A 9 3.09 -4.86 13.57
CA ILE A 9 3.41 -4.09 12.38
C ILE A 9 3.66 -5.11 11.28
N HIS A 10 2.95 -4.95 10.18
CA HIS A 10 3.00 -5.76 8.99
C HIS A 10 3.58 -4.95 7.83
N GLN A 11 4.16 -5.65 6.87
CA GLN A 11 4.59 -5.06 5.61
C GLN A 11 3.47 -5.22 4.57
N PHE A 12 3.11 -4.14 3.91
CA PHE A 12 2.08 -4.11 2.89
C PHE A 12 2.62 -3.61 1.56
N ASP A 13 2.30 -4.30 0.48
CA ASP A 13 2.41 -3.76 -0.87
C ASP A 13 1.11 -3.06 -1.25
N VAL A 14 1.18 -1.77 -1.53
CA VAL A 14 0.04 -0.95 -1.98
C VAL A 14 0.28 -0.51 -3.41
N CYS A 15 -0.69 -0.78 -4.28
CA CYS A 15 -0.65 -0.42 -5.69
C CYS A 15 -1.84 0.47 -6.06
N GLY A 16 -1.58 1.60 -6.69
CA GLY A 16 -2.61 2.55 -7.10
C GLY A 16 -2.26 3.33 -8.36
N ARG A 17 -3.28 3.95 -8.96
CA ARG A 17 -3.11 4.93 -10.04
C ARG A 17 -3.23 6.35 -9.47
N VAL A 18 -2.25 7.19 -9.77
CA VAL A 18 -2.19 8.58 -9.34
C VAL A 18 -2.54 9.50 -10.51
N TYR A 19 -3.45 10.42 -10.24
CA TYR A 19 -3.91 11.42 -11.21
C TYR A 19 -3.47 12.80 -10.70
N TYR A 20 -2.75 13.54 -11.53
CA TYR A 20 -2.28 14.89 -11.18
C TYR A 20 -3.19 15.96 -11.78
N ARG A 21 -3.43 17.02 -11.01
CA ARG A 21 -4.22 18.16 -11.44
C ARG A 21 -3.62 18.79 -12.70
N GLY A 22 -4.47 19.04 -13.69
CA GLY A 22 -4.08 19.71 -14.93
C GLY A 22 -3.35 18.81 -15.93
N VAL A 23 -3.17 17.53 -15.62
CA VAL A 23 -2.76 16.50 -16.59
C VAL A 23 -4.00 15.78 -17.08
N ASN A 24 -4.17 15.68 -18.40
CA ASN A 24 -5.34 15.02 -18.98
C ASN A 24 -5.10 13.50 -19.06
N TYR A 25 -5.28 12.83 -17.94
CA TYR A 25 -5.30 11.37 -17.87
C TYR A 25 -6.71 10.84 -18.11
N THR A 26 -6.88 9.81 -18.94
CA THR A 26 -8.11 9.01 -18.89
C THR A 26 -8.12 8.12 -17.64
N GLU A 27 -9.29 7.60 -17.23
CA GLU A 27 -9.42 6.71 -16.06
C GLU A 27 -8.56 5.42 -16.12
N LYS A 28 -7.93 5.13 -17.27
CA LYS A 28 -7.01 4.00 -17.44
C LYS A 28 -5.54 4.41 -17.53
N GLU A 29 -5.25 5.70 -17.69
CA GLU A 29 -3.92 6.25 -17.97
C GLU A 29 -3.25 6.93 -16.77
N GLY A 30 -3.89 6.99 -15.61
CA GLY A 30 -3.24 7.47 -14.39
C GLY A 30 -1.90 6.79 -14.15
N GLU A 31 -0.95 7.51 -13.54
CA GLU A 31 0.42 7.04 -13.32
C GLU A 31 0.39 5.88 -12.30
N LEU A 32 0.92 4.72 -12.69
CA LEU A 32 0.96 3.56 -11.80
C LEU A 32 2.06 3.76 -10.76
N ALA A 33 1.68 3.71 -9.48
CA ALA A 33 2.61 3.76 -8.36
C ALA A 33 2.41 2.53 -7.47
N VAL A 34 3.53 1.98 -7.01
CA VAL A 34 3.57 0.83 -6.10
C VAL A 34 4.58 1.15 -5.01
N GLU A 35 4.19 1.02 -3.76
CA GLU A 35 5.08 1.21 -2.62
C GLU A 35 4.87 0.09 -1.61
N THR A 36 5.96 -0.28 -0.95
CA THR A 36 5.92 -1.17 0.19
C THR A 36 5.99 -0.35 1.47
N VAL A 37 5.00 -0.49 2.35
CA VAL A 37 4.86 0.30 3.58
C VAL A 37 4.72 -0.59 4.80
N GLU A 38 5.23 -0.13 5.94
CA GLU A 38 5.02 -0.78 7.23
C GLU A 38 3.81 -0.13 7.91
N ALA A 39 2.80 -0.94 8.26
CA ALA A 39 1.57 -0.47 8.88
C ALA A 39 0.97 -1.54 9.79
N THR A 40 -0.01 -1.17 10.60
CA THR A 40 -0.73 -2.11 11.48
C THR A 40 -2.03 -2.64 10.87
N SER A 41 -2.44 -2.08 9.72
CA SER A 41 -3.67 -2.47 9.01
C SER A 41 -3.63 -2.03 7.54
N HIS A 42 -4.53 -2.60 6.73
CA HIS A 42 -4.69 -2.20 5.32
C HIS A 42 -5.07 -0.71 5.20
N ASP A 43 -5.99 -0.22 6.05
CA ASP A 43 -6.42 1.19 6.02
C ASP A 43 -5.25 2.16 6.32
N GLU A 44 -4.39 1.79 7.28
CA GLU A 44 -3.20 2.57 7.59
C GLU A 44 -2.17 2.52 6.45
N ALA A 45 -1.97 1.34 5.84
CA ALA A 45 -1.10 1.19 4.68
C ALA A 45 -1.56 2.07 3.50
N GLU A 46 -2.86 2.09 3.21
CA GLU A 46 -3.43 2.94 2.15
C GLU A 46 -3.30 4.44 2.45
N ALA A 47 -3.43 4.85 3.73
CA ALA A 47 -3.24 6.23 4.14
C ALA A 47 -1.78 6.68 4.03
N LEU A 48 -0.83 5.81 4.40
CA LEU A 48 0.59 6.05 4.23
C LEU A 48 0.96 6.14 2.75
N PHE A 49 0.47 5.21 1.92
CA PHE A 49 0.64 5.26 0.47
C PHE A 49 0.19 6.59 -0.12
N LYS A 50 -1.02 7.06 0.20
CA LYS A 50 -1.53 8.36 -0.28
C LYS A 50 -0.62 9.51 0.14
N SER A 51 -0.13 9.49 1.39
CA SER A 51 0.76 10.52 1.92
C SER A 51 2.11 10.55 1.21
N LEU A 52 2.68 9.39 0.88
CA LEU A 52 3.92 9.27 0.09
C LEU A 52 3.73 9.83 -1.33
N GLN A 53 2.60 9.52 -1.98
CA GLN A 53 2.31 10.06 -3.31
C GLN A 53 2.12 11.59 -3.28
N ASP A 54 1.53 12.15 -2.23
CA ASP A 54 1.42 13.60 -2.03
C ASP A 54 2.78 14.28 -1.78
N GLU A 55 3.69 13.62 -1.06
CA GLU A 55 5.06 14.09 -0.87
C GLU A 55 5.84 14.07 -2.19
N TYR A 56 5.84 12.94 -2.90
CA TYR A 56 6.48 12.82 -4.20
C TYR A 56 5.94 13.84 -5.22
N ALA A 57 4.63 14.07 -5.25
CA ALA A 57 4.02 15.07 -6.10
C ALA A 57 4.55 16.47 -5.79
N ARG A 58 4.67 16.83 -4.51
CA ARG A 58 5.20 18.14 -4.08
C ARG A 58 6.66 18.31 -4.49
N GLU A 59 7.49 17.28 -4.34
CA GLU A 59 8.89 17.31 -4.81
C GLU A 59 8.99 17.53 -6.32
N CYS A 60 8.02 17.00 -7.07
CA CYS A 60 7.93 17.17 -8.52
C CYS A 60 7.22 18.46 -8.97
N ASN A 61 6.86 19.38 -8.06
CA ASN A 61 6.01 20.55 -8.34
C ASN A 61 4.67 20.19 -9.02
N ARG A 62 4.10 19.04 -8.67
CA ARG A 62 2.78 18.56 -9.10
C ARG A 62 1.82 18.62 -7.91
N THR A 63 0.53 18.41 -8.21
CA THR A 63 -0.52 18.28 -7.19
C THR A 63 -1.35 17.06 -7.52
N VAL A 64 -1.48 16.14 -6.58
CA VAL A 64 -2.38 14.99 -6.71
C VAL A 64 -3.82 15.49 -6.72
N GLU A 65 -4.61 15.01 -7.68
CA GLU A 65 -6.06 15.26 -7.76
C GLU A 65 -6.85 14.06 -7.23
N ARG A 66 -6.43 12.84 -7.58
CA ARG A 66 -7.07 11.60 -7.17
C ARG A 66 -6.06 10.47 -7.12
N ILE A 67 -6.29 9.51 -6.24
CA ILE A 67 -5.58 8.22 -6.22
C ILE A 67 -6.62 7.12 -6.18
N ASP A 68 -6.56 6.21 -7.15
CA ASP A 68 -7.39 5.00 -7.19
C ASP A 68 -6.52 3.81 -6.79
N ILE A 69 -6.69 3.33 -5.56
CA ILE A 69 -5.98 2.15 -5.07
C ILE A 69 -6.62 0.91 -5.71
N THR A 70 -5.77 0.05 -6.28
CA THR A 70 -6.19 -1.17 -6.98
C THR A 70 -6.13 -2.39 -6.07
N PHE A 71 -5.05 -2.52 -5.29
CA PHE A 71 -4.91 -3.57 -4.29
C PHE A 71 -3.93 -3.17 -3.19
N THR A 72 -4.11 -3.80 -2.04
CA THR A 72 -3.24 -3.75 -0.87
C THR A 72 -3.03 -5.19 -0.41
N ILE A 73 -1.79 -5.64 -0.27
CA ILE A 73 -1.44 -7.03 0.08
C ILE A 73 -0.60 -7.02 1.34
N ASP A 74 -1.04 -7.73 2.38
CA ASP A 74 -0.24 -8.04 3.57
C ASP A 74 0.83 -9.08 3.23
N LEU A 75 2.08 -8.64 3.12
CA LEU A 75 3.22 -9.51 2.82
C LEU A 75 3.62 -10.36 4.02
N THR A 76 3.46 -9.84 5.24
CA THR A 76 3.79 -10.56 6.48
C THR A 76 2.92 -11.81 6.64
N ILE A 77 1.65 -11.73 6.26
CA ILE A 77 0.76 -12.89 6.23
C ILE A 77 1.04 -13.78 5.02
N ALA A 78 1.35 -13.22 3.85
CA ALA A 78 1.61 -13.98 2.63
C ALA A 78 2.84 -14.90 2.74
N GLU A 79 3.83 -14.56 3.56
CA GLU A 79 5.01 -15.40 3.82
C GLU A 79 4.75 -16.55 4.82
N SER A 80 3.61 -16.56 5.52
CA SER A 80 3.31 -17.51 6.61
C SER A 80 2.91 -18.93 6.14
N ASP A 81 2.68 -19.14 4.83
CA ASP A 81 2.11 -20.38 4.27
C ASP A 81 3.14 -21.34 3.62
N ASN A 82 4.39 -21.42 4.08
CA ASN A 82 5.34 -22.35 3.44
C ASN A 82 6.45 -22.95 4.32
N ASP A 83 6.11 -23.56 5.44
CA ASP A 83 7.04 -24.44 6.18
C ASP A 83 6.37 -25.68 6.81
N GLU A 84 5.32 -26.23 6.19
CA GLU A 84 4.93 -27.63 6.47
C GLU A 84 5.37 -28.54 5.31
N PRO A 85 6.47 -29.31 5.46
CA PRO A 85 6.68 -30.44 4.58
C PRO A 85 5.56 -31.44 4.84
N TYR A 86 4.62 -31.56 3.89
CA TYR A 86 3.70 -32.68 3.81
C TYR A 86 4.52 -33.98 3.70
N LEU A 87 4.92 -34.52 4.84
CA LEU A 87 5.35 -35.91 4.97
C LEU A 87 4.09 -36.76 4.84
N VAL A 88 3.76 -37.11 3.60
CA VAL A 88 2.84 -38.21 3.30
C VAL A 88 3.54 -39.49 3.76
N MET A 89 3.17 -39.98 4.94
CA MET A 89 3.45 -41.37 5.37
C MET A 89 2.47 -42.33 4.70
#